data_AF-A0A377AN68-F1
#
_entry.id   AF-A0A377AN68-F1
#
_cell.length_a   1.000
_cell.length_b   1.000
_cell.length_c   1.000
_cell.angle_alpha   90.00
_cell.angle_beta   90.00
_cell.angle_gamma   90.00
#
_symmetry.space_group_name_H-M   'P 1'
#
loop_
_entity.id
_entity.type
_entity.pdbx_description
1 polymer ?
#
loop_
_entity_poly.entity_id
_entity_poly.type
_entity_poly.pdbx_seq_one_letter_code
_entity_poly.pdbx_strand_id
1 'polypeptide(L)'
;MITKLSRISRLNWARLKNEGLDFSHTQQLPGTDYTIAGMVASQCGIPLFAPFEGNASASVSSFFPQNICLGDILKNSGYQNYFVQGANLRFAGKDVFLKSHGFDHLYGSEELKSVVADPHYRNDWGFYDDTVLDEAWKKFEELSRSGQRFSLFTLTVDTHHPDGFISRTCNRKKI
;
A
#
# COMPACT_ATOMS: atom_id res chain seq x y z
N MET A 1 -14.95 -13.61 10.01
CA MET A 1 -13.54 -13.93 10.36
C MET A 1 -12.63 -12.69 10.39
N ILE A 2 -13.00 -11.59 9.70
CA ILE A 2 -12.37 -10.25 9.74
C ILE A 2 -12.11 -9.70 11.16
N THR A 3 -13.01 -9.95 12.12
CA THR A 3 -12.82 -9.55 13.52
C THR A 3 -11.62 -10.23 14.20
N LYS A 4 -11.19 -11.40 13.72
CA LYS A 4 -10.13 -12.23 14.31
C LYS A 4 -8.73 -11.76 13.89
N LEU A 5 -8.54 -11.38 12.62
CA LEU A 5 -7.31 -10.73 12.13
C LEU A 5 -7.10 -9.36 12.82
N SER A 6 -8.18 -8.61 13.04
CA SER A 6 -8.11 -7.31 13.72
C SER A 6 -7.61 -7.39 15.18
N ARG A 7 -7.67 -8.54 15.85
CA ARG A 7 -7.24 -8.65 17.26
C ARG A 7 -5.73 -8.83 17.43
N ILE A 8 -5.05 -9.48 16.48
CA ILE A 8 -3.61 -9.72 16.55
C ILE A 8 -2.85 -8.42 16.27
N SER A 9 -3.29 -7.64 15.29
CA SER A 9 -2.68 -6.34 14.96
C SER A 9 -2.89 -5.30 16.08
N ARG A 10 -4.06 -5.31 16.76
CA ARG A 10 -4.41 -4.36 17.83
C ARG A 10 -3.42 -4.29 18.99
N LEU A 11 -2.74 -5.37 19.35
CA LEU A 11 -1.79 -5.37 20.47
C LEU A 11 -0.52 -4.54 20.16
N ASN A 12 -0.01 -4.64 18.94
CA ASN A 12 1.12 -3.82 18.51
C ASN A 12 0.71 -2.36 18.31
N TRP A 13 -0.49 -2.13 17.75
CA TRP A 13 -1.01 -0.78 17.55
C TRP A 13 -1.27 -0.03 18.87
N ALA A 14 -1.76 -0.72 19.92
CA ALA A 14 -1.98 -0.11 21.23
C ALA A 14 -0.68 0.42 21.87
N ARG A 15 0.44 -0.27 21.67
CA ARG A 15 1.75 0.20 22.13
C ARG A 15 2.21 1.43 21.34
N LEU A 16 2.18 1.34 20.01
CA LEU A 16 2.62 2.42 19.12
C LEU A 16 1.79 3.70 19.29
N LYS A 17 0.50 3.58 19.62
CA LYS A 17 -0.38 4.72 19.91
C LYS A 17 0.16 5.62 21.02
N ASN A 18 0.80 5.06 22.04
CA ASN A 18 1.35 5.84 23.15
C ASN A 18 2.73 6.45 22.82
N GLU A 19 3.35 6.03 21.72
CA GLU A 19 4.68 6.47 21.28
C GLU A 19 4.61 7.49 20.12
N GLY A 20 3.40 7.89 19.68
CA GLY A 20 3.21 8.74 18.51
C GLY A 20 2.03 9.72 18.59
N LEU A 21 1.84 10.49 17.52
CA LEU A 21 0.66 11.34 17.36
C LEU A 21 -0.54 10.47 16.94
N ASP A 22 -1.60 10.50 17.73
CA ASP A 22 -2.80 9.70 17.54
C ASP A 22 -3.94 10.51 16.91
N PHE A 23 -4.58 9.93 15.90
CA PHE A 23 -5.74 10.49 15.22
C PHE A 23 -6.95 9.56 15.37
N SER A 24 -7.33 9.22 16.60
CA SER A 24 -8.46 8.31 16.89
C SER A 24 -9.82 8.74 16.32
N HIS A 25 -9.95 9.98 15.87
CA HIS A 25 -11.18 10.54 15.32
C HIS A 25 -11.16 10.70 13.78
N THR A 26 -10.23 10.04 13.09
CA THR A 26 -10.23 9.97 11.62
C THR A 26 -11.42 9.17 11.12
N GLN A 27 -12.06 9.66 10.06
CA GLN A 27 -13.20 9.02 9.41
C GLN A 27 -12.91 8.78 7.93
N GLN A 28 -13.53 7.74 7.38
CA GLN A 28 -13.52 7.49 5.95
C GLN A 28 -14.62 8.31 5.27
N LEU A 29 -14.26 9.07 4.24
CA LEU A 29 -15.21 9.89 3.49
C LEU A 29 -15.79 9.10 2.30
N PRO A 30 -17.00 9.44 1.81
CA PRO A 30 -17.52 8.87 0.57
C PRO A 30 -16.53 9.04 -0.59
N GLY A 31 -16.37 8.01 -1.42
CA GLY A 31 -15.38 8.02 -2.51
C GLY A 31 -13.93 7.85 -2.04
N THR A 32 -13.73 7.24 -0.87
CA THR A 32 -12.41 6.82 -0.32
C THR A 32 -12.44 5.40 0.25
N ASP A 33 -13.48 4.64 -0.08
CA ASP A 33 -13.89 3.37 0.52
C ASP A 33 -13.32 2.12 -0.15
N TYR A 34 -12.60 2.29 -1.26
CA TYR A 34 -11.90 1.22 -1.96
C TYR A 34 -10.44 1.62 -2.23
N THR A 35 -9.58 0.63 -2.44
CA THR A 35 -8.11 0.78 -2.38
C THR A 35 -7.57 1.94 -3.21
N ILE A 36 -7.90 2.02 -4.51
CA ILE A 36 -7.37 3.10 -5.37
C ILE A 36 -7.90 4.47 -4.95
N ALA A 37 -9.15 4.55 -4.48
CA ALA A 37 -9.71 5.79 -3.95
C ALA A 37 -9.02 6.23 -2.65
N GLY A 38 -8.66 5.30 -1.76
CA GLY A 38 -7.84 5.59 -0.59
C GLY A 38 -6.42 6.05 -0.96
N MET A 39 -5.84 5.49 -2.02
CA MET A 39 -4.55 5.95 -2.55
C MET A 39 -4.64 7.39 -3.08
N VAL A 40 -5.62 7.70 -3.94
CA VAL A 40 -5.88 9.07 -4.41
C VAL A 40 -6.16 10.02 -3.23
N ALA A 41 -7.01 9.58 -2.30
CA ALA A 41 -7.15 10.02 -0.91
C ALA A 41 -5.87 10.61 -0.30
N SER A 42 -4.96 9.68 -0.02
CA SER A 42 -3.71 9.92 0.70
C SER A 42 -2.69 10.75 -0.08
N GLN A 43 -2.65 10.60 -1.41
CA GLN A 43 -1.63 11.23 -2.23
C GLN A 43 -2.06 12.59 -2.77
N CYS A 44 -3.33 12.76 -3.13
CA CYS A 44 -3.82 13.97 -3.79
C CYS A 44 -4.73 14.82 -2.88
N GLY A 45 -5.17 14.28 -1.73
CA GLY A 45 -6.05 15.00 -0.80
C GLY A 45 -7.47 15.19 -1.32
N ILE A 46 -7.89 14.42 -2.32
CA ILE A 46 -9.22 14.51 -2.95
C ILE A 46 -9.88 13.12 -3.06
N PRO A 47 -11.20 13.01 -2.87
CA PRO A 47 -11.91 11.75 -3.08
C PRO A 47 -11.95 11.36 -4.55
N LEU A 48 -12.05 10.05 -4.82
CA LEU A 48 -12.20 9.51 -6.18
C LEU A 48 -13.68 9.15 -6.44
N PHE A 49 -14.39 10.09 -7.05
CA PHE A 49 -15.72 9.85 -7.62
C PHE A 49 -15.57 9.51 -9.10
N ALA A 50 -15.11 8.29 -9.40
CA ALA A 50 -15.04 7.81 -10.77
C ALA A 50 -16.47 7.45 -11.26
N PRO A 51 -16.83 7.71 -12.53
CA PRO A 51 -18.11 7.28 -13.12
C PRO A 51 -18.16 5.76 -13.38
N PHE A 52 -17.29 4.99 -12.71
CA PHE A 52 -17.13 3.55 -12.87
C PHE A 52 -17.15 2.88 -11.50
N GLU A 53 -17.72 1.68 -11.39
CA GLU A 53 -17.82 0.96 -10.12
C GLU A 53 -16.45 0.42 -9.66
N GLY A 54 -16.03 0.82 -8.46
CA GLY A 54 -14.90 0.21 -7.73
C GLY A 54 -13.58 0.18 -8.52
N ASN A 55 -13.11 -1.02 -8.86
CA ASN A 55 -11.80 -1.25 -9.51
C ASN A 55 -11.82 -1.05 -11.05
N ALA A 56 -12.95 -0.61 -11.62
CA ALA A 56 -13.08 -0.35 -13.07
C ALA A 56 -12.18 0.81 -13.58
N SER A 57 -11.49 1.50 -12.67
CA SER A 57 -10.44 2.47 -12.95
C SER A 57 -9.25 1.93 -13.75
N ALA A 58 -9.09 0.61 -13.87
CA ALA A 58 -8.07 0.02 -14.76
C ALA A 58 -8.26 0.40 -16.25
N SER A 59 -9.43 0.93 -16.63
CA SER A 59 -9.73 1.40 -17.99
C SER A 59 -9.35 2.85 -18.27
N VAL A 60 -8.89 3.61 -17.27
CA VAL A 60 -8.51 5.02 -17.45
C VAL A 60 -7.06 5.15 -17.91
N SER A 61 -6.80 6.05 -18.86
CA SER A 61 -5.46 6.31 -19.39
C SER A 61 -4.62 7.22 -18.49
N SER A 62 -5.26 7.93 -17.56
CA SER A 62 -4.63 8.82 -16.58
C SER A 62 -5.59 9.09 -15.43
N PHE A 63 -5.04 9.36 -14.25
CA PHE A 63 -5.77 9.87 -13.10
C PHE A 63 -5.41 11.35 -12.91
N PHE A 64 -6.41 12.21 -12.79
CA PHE A 64 -6.28 13.64 -12.44
C PHE A 64 -5.04 14.35 -13.03
N PRO A 65 -4.87 14.39 -14.37
CA PRO A 65 -3.63 14.86 -15.02
C PRO A 65 -3.29 16.34 -14.77
N GLN A 66 -4.22 17.14 -14.24
CA GLN A 66 -4.02 18.56 -13.92
C GLN A 66 -3.78 18.79 -12.42
N ASN A 67 -3.88 17.76 -11.59
CA ASN A 67 -3.72 17.87 -10.14
C ASN A 67 -2.28 17.56 -9.75
N ILE A 68 -1.76 18.33 -8.81
CA ILE A 68 -0.47 18.08 -8.18
C ILE A 68 -0.73 17.23 -6.94
N CYS A 69 -0.15 16.03 -6.91
CA CYS A 69 -0.25 15.12 -5.77
C CYS A 69 1.09 15.06 -5.00
N LEU A 70 1.09 14.41 -3.85
CA LEU A 70 2.24 14.26 -2.95
C LEU A 70 3.45 13.66 -3.67
N GLY A 71 3.24 12.65 -4.52
CA GLY A 71 4.32 12.06 -5.32
C GLY A 71 4.99 13.08 -6.25
N ASP A 72 4.21 13.95 -6.90
CA ASP A 72 4.74 15.04 -7.75
C ASP A 72 5.58 16.03 -6.94
N ILE A 73 5.06 16.44 -5.77
CA ILE A 73 5.74 17.36 -4.86
C ILE A 73 7.07 16.78 -4.38
N LEU A 74 7.07 15.50 -3.97
CA LEU A 74 8.26 14.80 -3.50
C LEU A 74 9.31 14.68 -4.61
N LYS A 75 8.89 14.25 -5.81
CA LYS A 75 9.78 14.12 -6.97
C LYS A 75 10.41 15.46 -7.34
N ASN A 76 9.60 16.53 -7.41
CA ASN A 76 10.10 17.88 -7.68
C ASN A 76 11.03 18.41 -6.56
N SER A 77 10.90 17.88 -5.35
CA SER A 77 11.77 18.19 -4.20
C SER A 77 13.04 17.31 -4.12
N GLY A 78 13.30 16.51 -5.17
CA GLY A 78 14.48 15.65 -5.29
C GLY A 78 14.38 14.30 -4.61
N TYR A 79 13.17 13.85 -4.24
CA TYR A 79 12.97 12.50 -3.69
C TYR A 79 12.84 11.46 -4.80
N GLN A 80 13.42 10.29 -4.57
CA GLN A 80 13.10 9.07 -5.32
C GLN A 80 11.88 8.40 -4.66
N ASN A 81 10.79 8.25 -5.42
CA ASN A 81 9.55 7.70 -4.88
C ASN A 81 9.44 6.19 -5.18
N TYR A 82 9.33 5.39 -4.13
CA TYR A 82 9.22 3.93 -4.17
C TYR A 82 7.84 3.47 -3.69
N PHE A 83 7.30 2.47 -4.38
CA PHE A 83 6.05 1.81 -3.99
C PHE A 83 6.21 0.29 -3.99
N VAL A 84 5.81 -0.37 -2.90
CA VAL A 84 5.91 -1.82 -2.73
C VAL A 84 4.56 -2.41 -2.30
N GLN A 85 4.03 -3.39 -3.03
CA GLN A 85 2.84 -4.14 -2.67
C GLN A 85 2.95 -5.61 -3.06
N GLY A 86 2.15 -6.47 -2.43
CA GLY A 86 2.11 -7.91 -2.77
C GLY A 86 1.31 -8.24 -4.03
N ALA A 87 0.38 -7.37 -4.43
CA ALA A 87 -0.54 -7.58 -5.54
C ALA A 87 0.02 -7.11 -6.89
N ASN A 88 -0.64 -7.51 -7.99
CA ASN A 88 -0.29 -7.03 -9.33
C ASN A 88 -0.54 -5.52 -9.46
N LEU A 89 0.45 -4.77 -9.96
CA LEU A 89 0.38 -3.31 -10.11
C LEU A 89 -0.68 -2.82 -11.09
N ARG A 90 -1.07 -3.63 -12.09
CA ARG A 90 -2.08 -3.25 -13.10
C ARG A 90 -3.50 -3.26 -12.54
N PHE A 91 -3.73 -3.97 -11.44
CA PHE A 91 -5.05 -4.08 -10.84
C PHE A 91 -5.56 -2.71 -10.39
N ALA A 92 -6.79 -2.37 -10.76
CA ALA A 92 -7.43 -1.08 -10.51
C ALA A 92 -6.67 0.15 -11.08
N GLY A 93 -5.76 -0.03 -12.04
CA GLY A 93 -5.01 1.07 -12.65
C GLY A 93 -4.02 1.75 -11.70
N LYS A 94 -3.58 1.06 -10.63
CA LYS A 94 -2.63 1.62 -9.66
C LYS A 94 -1.31 2.02 -10.31
N ASP A 95 -0.82 1.22 -11.26
CA ASP A 95 0.39 1.53 -12.02
C ASP A 95 0.25 2.83 -12.82
N VAL A 96 -0.88 3.03 -13.49
CA VAL A 96 -1.19 4.27 -14.24
C VAL A 96 -1.18 5.47 -13.29
N PHE A 97 -1.89 5.38 -12.16
CA PHE A 97 -1.94 6.44 -11.15
C PHE A 97 -0.55 6.77 -10.58
N LEU A 98 0.21 5.76 -10.14
CA LEU A 98 1.51 5.98 -9.51
C LEU A 98 2.51 6.59 -10.52
N LYS A 99 2.55 6.06 -11.75
CA LYS A 99 3.44 6.61 -12.79
C LYS A 99 3.06 8.02 -13.22
N SER A 100 1.76 8.34 -13.25
CA SER A 100 1.31 9.70 -13.58
C SER A 100 1.63 10.72 -12.49
N HIS A 101 1.89 10.27 -11.26
CA HIS A 101 2.16 11.13 -10.09
C HIS A 101 3.55 10.93 -9.49
N GLY A 102 4.57 10.79 -10.34
CA GLY A 102 5.96 10.90 -9.93
C GLY A 102 6.56 9.68 -9.22
N PHE A 103 5.95 8.49 -9.34
CA PHE A 103 6.56 7.24 -8.88
C PHE A 103 7.26 6.51 -10.02
N ASP A 104 8.58 6.33 -9.90
CA ASP A 104 9.40 5.67 -10.91
C ASP A 104 9.84 4.25 -10.49
N HIS A 105 9.74 3.93 -9.20
CA HIS A 105 10.19 2.65 -8.63
C HIS A 105 9.01 1.86 -8.08
N LEU A 106 8.45 0.96 -8.87
CA LEU A 106 7.24 0.21 -8.52
C LEU A 106 7.54 -1.28 -8.41
N TYR A 107 7.13 -1.87 -7.29
CA TYR A 107 7.30 -3.30 -7.01
C TYR A 107 5.94 -3.91 -6.67
N GLY A 108 5.42 -4.71 -7.58
CA GLY A 108 4.24 -5.54 -7.38
C GLY A 108 4.59 -7.01 -7.44
N SER A 109 3.55 -7.82 -7.61
CA SER A 109 3.70 -9.27 -7.60
C SER A 109 4.62 -9.86 -8.66
N GLU A 110 4.79 -9.20 -9.81
CA GLU A 110 5.66 -9.66 -10.88
C GLU A 110 7.11 -9.28 -10.61
N GLU A 111 7.33 -8.05 -10.16
CA GLU A 111 8.65 -7.51 -9.82
C GLU A 111 9.23 -8.17 -8.57
N LEU A 112 8.38 -8.51 -7.60
CA LEU A 112 8.78 -9.17 -6.37
C LEU A 112 9.16 -10.65 -6.56
N LYS A 113 8.68 -11.30 -7.63
CA LYS A 113 8.84 -12.76 -7.83
C LYS A 113 10.30 -13.22 -7.85
N SER A 114 11.23 -12.37 -8.30
CA SER A 114 12.67 -12.70 -8.38
C SER A 114 13.48 -12.26 -7.16
N VAL A 115 12.89 -11.54 -6.21
CA VAL A 115 13.59 -10.99 -5.03
C VAL A 115 13.12 -11.60 -3.72
N VAL A 116 11.86 -12.03 -3.63
CA VAL A 116 11.35 -12.70 -2.42
C VAL A 116 12.00 -14.06 -2.21
N ALA A 117 12.07 -14.48 -0.94
CA ALA A 117 12.66 -15.77 -0.58
C ALA A 117 11.86 -16.98 -1.11
N ASP A 118 10.53 -16.91 -1.12
CA ASP A 118 9.66 -17.96 -1.65
C ASP A 118 8.62 -17.35 -2.63
N PRO A 119 8.80 -17.53 -3.96
CA PRO A 119 7.88 -16.99 -4.95
C PRO A 119 6.50 -17.67 -4.95
N HIS A 120 6.35 -18.80 -4.26
CA HIS A 120 5.10 -19.54 -4.14
C HIS A 120 4.33 -19.21 -2.85
N TYR A 121 4.93 -18.46 -1.93
CA TYR A 121 4.26 -18.05 -0.70
C TYR A 121 3.33 -16.85 -0.95
N ARG A 122 2.16 -17.16 -1.51
CA ARG A 122 1.17 -16.20 -2.00
C ARG A 122 -0.25 -16.65 -1.69
N ASN A 123 -1.19 -15.72 -1.71
CA ASN A 123 -2.63 -15.93 -1.71
C ASN A 123 -3.24 -15.41 -3.02
N ASP A 124 -4.58 -15.44 -3.12
CA ASP A 124 -5.30 -15.06 -4.34
C ASP A 124 -5.08 -13.57 -4.74
N TRP A 125 -4.70 -12.72 -3.80
CA TRP A 125 -4.41 -11.30 -4.05
C TRP A 125 -2.96 -11.00 -4.38
N GLY A 126 -2.01 -11.84 -3.96
CA GLY A 126 -0.59 -11.56 -4.10
C GLY A 126 0.29 -12.21 -3.04
N PHE A 127 1.48 -11.65 -2.82
CA PHE A 127 2.32 -12.00 -1.68
C PHE A 127 1.64 -11.60 -0.36
N TYR A 128 1.86 -12.42 0.67
CA TYR A 128 1.38 -12.15 2.03
C TYR A 128 2.05 -10.89 2.61
N ASP A 129 1.37 -10.24 3.55
CA ASP A 129 1.84 -8.95 4.11
C ASP A 129 3.16 -9.09 4.86
N ASP A 130 3.44 -10.25 5.48
CA ASP A 130 4.74 -10.52 6.11
C ASP A 130 5.90 -10.42 5.09
N THR A 131 5.73 -11.03 3.92
CA THR A 131 6.70 -10.98 2.82
C THR A 131 6.85 -9.56 2.29
N VAL A 132 5.74 -8.85 2.08
CA VAL A 132 5.75 -7.48 1.55
C VAL A 132 6.44 -6.52 2.52
N LEU A 133 6.15 -6.63 3.82
CA LEU A 133 6.75 -5.78 4.84
C LEU A 133 8.24 -6.09 5.05
N ASP A 134 8.66 -7.34 4.96
CA ASP A 134 10.08 -7.72 4.99
C ASP A 134 10.83 -7.12 3.79
N GLU A 135 10.29 -7.20 2.58
CA GLU A 135 10.90 -6.58 1.39
C GLU A 135 10.88 -5.04 1.45
N ALA A 136 9.80 -4.44 1.97
CA ALA A 136 9.75 -3.00 2.20
C ALA A 136 10.80 -2.56 3.24
N TRP A 137 11.01 -3.35 4.30
CA TRP A 137 12.05 -3.07 5.30
C TRP A 137 13.46 -3.16 4.71
N LYS A 138 13.77 -4.21 3.95
CA LYS A 138 15.06 -4.33 3.23
C LYS A 138 15.30 -3.14 2.31
N LYS A 139 14.27 -2.73 1.56
CA LYS A 139 14.34 -1.55 0.68
C LYS A 139 14.56 -0.28 1.48
N PHE A 140 13.88 -0.10 2.60
CA PHE A 140 14.13 1.03 3.51
C PHE A 140 15.59 1.06 3.97
N GLU A 141 16.14 -0.05 4.46
CA GLU A 141 17.53 -0.11 4.92
C GLU A 141 18.54 0.22 3.80
N GLU A 142 18.30 -0.28 2.58
CA GLU A 142 19.11 0.05 1.39
C GLU A 142 19.06 1.55 1.10
N LEU A 143 17.86 2.12 1.00
CA LEU A 143 17.66 3.53 0.65
C LEU A 143 18.20 4.47 1.73
N SER A 144 18.04 4.13 3.01
CA SER A 144 18.59 4.88 4.14
C SER A 144 20.11 4.97 4.13
N ARG A 145 20.81 4.00 3.52
CA ARG A 145 22.28 3.99 3.40
C ARG A 145 22.78 4.68 2.12
N SER A 146 21.89 4.99 1.18
CA SER A 146 22.27 5.57 -0.12
C SER A 146 22.69 7.05 -0.07
N GLY A 147 22.29 7.77 0.99
CA GLY A 147 22.46 9.22 1.11
C GLY A 147 21.51 10.04 0.21
N GLN A 148 20.65 9.40 -0.59
CA GLN A 148 19.64 10.06 -1.41
C GLN A 148 18.34 10.27 -0.62
N ARG A 149 17.58 11.31 -0.97
CA ARG A 149 16.22 11.51 -0.44
C ARG A 149 15.29 10.49 -1.08
N PHE A 150 14.51 9.79 -0.27
CA PHE A 150 13.56 8.80 -0.76
C PHE A 150 12.25 8.86 0.00
N SER A 151 11.18 8.46 -0.67
CA SER A 151 9.91 8.14 -0.05
C SER A 151 9.61 6.67 -0.36
N LEU A 152 9.09 5.94 0.64
CA LEU A 152 8.72 4.54 0.49
C LEU A 152 7.29 4.35 0.95
N PHE A 153 6.44 3.96 0.02
CA PHE A 153 5.04 3.67 0.26
C PHE A 153 4.81 2.16 0.15
N THR A 154 4.01 1.61 1.06
CA THR A 154 3.64 0.20 1.03
C THR A 154 2.14 0.02 1.15
N LEU A 155 1.61 -1.01 0.49
CA LEU A 155 0.19 -1.35 0.52
C LEU A 155 0.01 -2.83 0.85
N THR A 156 -0.63 -3.07 1.99
CA THR A 156 -0.99 -4.40 2.52
C THR A 156 -2.32 -4.89 1.96
N VAL A 157 -2.53 -6.21 1.92
CA VAL A 157 -3.73 -6.83 1.34
C VAL A 157 -4.25 -8.05 2.10
N ASP A 158 -3.55 -8.59 3.09
CA ASP A 158 -4.00 -9.80 3.80
C ASP A 158 -5.35 -9.61 4.49
N THR A 159 -5.75 -8.39 4.82
CA THR A 159 -7.06 -8.12 5.43
C THR A 159 -8.20 -7.94 4.43
N HIS A 160 -7.99 -8.26 3.14
CA HIS A 160 -9.02 -8.12 2.11
C HIS A 160 -10.25 -8.99 2.40
N HIS A 161 -11.44 -8.45 2.17
CA HIS A 161 -12.71 -9.17 2.33
C HIS A 161 -12.78 -10.39 1.37
N PRO A 162 -13.60 -11.42 1.65
CA PRO A 162 -14.55 -11.54 2.77
C PRO A 162 -13.94 -12.02 4.09
N ASP A 163 -12.82 -12.74 4.05
CA ASP A 163 -12.27 -13.42 5.24
C ASP A 163 -10.88 -12.95 5.65
N GLY A 164 -10.11 -12.41 4.70
CA GLY A 164 -8.68 -12.16 4.85
C GLY A 164 -7.83 -13.43 4.86
N PHE A 165 -6.52 -13.26 4.77
CA PHE A 165 -5.52 -14.30 4.79
C PHE A 165 -4.63 -14.11 6.02
N ILE A 166 -4.31 -15.19 6.72
CA ILE A 166 -3.39 -15.14 7.86
C ILE A 166 -2.04 -15.63 7.37
N SER A 167 -1.05 -14.74 7.37
CA SER A 167 0.36 -15.08 7.16
C SER A 167 0.78 -16.26 8.05
N ARG A 168 1.49 -17.27 7.50
CA ARG A 168 1.96 -18.48 8.21
C ARG A 168 2.83 -18.16 9.42
N THR A 169 3.53 -17.03 9.38
CA THR A 169 4.39 -16.53 10.46
C THR A 169 3.59 -16.01 11.67
N CYS A 170 2.28 -15.78 11.53
CA CYS A 170 1.42 -15.34 12.63
C CYS A 170 1.15 -16.46 13.63
N ASN A 171 1.88 -16.46 14.74
CA ASN A 171 1.58 -17.30 15.88
C ASN A 171 0.34 -16.79 16.62
N ARG A 172 -0.69 -17.64 16.75
CA ARG A 172 -1.81 -17.35 17.65
C ARG A 172 -1.30 -17.30 19.09
N LYS A 173 -1.28 -16.12 19.70
CA LYS A 173 -1.19 -16.04 21.17
C LYS A 173 -2.40 -16.76 21.75
N LYS A 174 -2.16 -17.83 22.51
CA LYS A 174 -3.19 -18.39 23.41
C LYS A 174 -3.48 -17.28 24.42
N ILE A 175 -4.73 -16.83 24.43
CA ILE A 175 -5.28 -15.96 25.48
C ILE A 175 -5.72 -16.88 26.61
#